data_AF-A0A3M6R0D1-F1
#
_entry.id   AF-A0A3M6R0D1-F1
#
_cell.length_a   1.000
_cell.length_b   1.000
_cell.length_c   1.000
_cell.angle_alpha   90.00
_cell.angle_beta   90.00
_cell.angle_gamma   90.00
#
_symmetry.space_group_name_H-M   'P 1'
#
loop_
_entity.id
_entity.type
_entity.pdbx_description
1 polymer ?
#
loop_
_entity_poly.entity_id
_entity_poly.type
_entity_poly.pdbx_seq_one_letter_code
_entity_poly.pdbx_strand_id
1 'polypeptide(L)'
;MSIYRCNSCGFIAEVLPVEGQQAFCGRCAKPVTVYGTVFFVEKLLQRYALALREIKALKVAQEEEGEVEVSAAAASAKGDAPVALDNAFLPTQEQHAPLQSWFHARNILAKFAYDNVNMDGYFDEAARQIGEHYELLADVLGRIGWSYRKSHSGLNIELARLAQKDAATITRLCRNWYGGALFAKYFYQKNEKILRLGLQPAQPARQFFMGAWLEWFAIDALLDVFGQNRQQSFSCARGVKVVFPNEDLQELDAVALVGERLVSIECKTGEFRHEIDKLSRLQKRIGQPAEQFIICAAQLDAAQAQGLSSMYGMTFTNVQTLVPYLQRLAQRQ
;
A
#
# COMPACT_ATOMS: atom_id res chain seq x y z
N MET A 1 -10.86 23.98 29.52
CA MET A 1 -9.75 24.21 28.58
C MET A 1 -10.30 24.79 27.30
N SER A 2 -9.52 25.66 26.65
CA SER A 2 -9.91 26.33 25.43
C SER A 2 -8.87 26.08 24.34
N ILE A 3 -9.29 26.15 23.08
CA ILE A 3 -8.44 25.89 21.92
C ILE A 3 -8.65 26.99 20.88
N TYR A 4 -7.61 27.28 20.11
CA TYR A 4 -7.74 28.09 18.90
C TYR A 4 -6.98 27.46 17.74
N ARG A 5 -7.41 27.81 16.52
CA ARG A 5 -6.66 27.58 15.28
C ARG A 5 -6.46 28.91 14.57
N CYS A 6 -5.21 29.32 14.36
CA CYS A 6 -4.90 30.58 13.70
C CYS A 6 -5.29 30.51 12.22
N ASN A 7 -6.15 31.42 11.77
CA ASN A 7 -6.57 31.49 10.36
C ASN A 7 -5.45 31.94 9.40
N SER A 8 -4.38 32.56 9.91
CA SER A 8 -3.28 33.03 9.08
C SER A 8 -2.16 32.01 8.89
N CYS A 9 -1.81 31.23 9.91
CA CYS A 9 -0.69 30.28 9.83
C CYS A 9 -1.06 28.83 10.16
N GLY A 10 -2.32 28.56 10.48
CA GLY A 10 -2.82 27.23 10.81
C GLY A 10 -2.39 26.69 12.17
N PHE A 11 -1.62 27.44 12.97
CA PHE A 11 -1.15 27.00 14.29
C PHE A 11 -2.33 26.75 15.24
N ILE A 12 -2.28 25.61 15.93
CA ILE A 12 -3.29 25.18 16.90
C ILE A 12 -2.62 25.09 18.27
N ALA A 13 -3.26 25.67 19.28
CA ALA A 13 -2.79 25.54 20.65
C ALA A 13 -3.97 25.51 21.62
N GLU A 14 -3.73 24.82 22.73
CA GLU A 14 -4.57 24.85 23.91
C GLU A 14 -4.16 26.03 24.79
N VAL A 15 -5.15 26.75 25.31
CA VAL A 15 -4.98 27.94 26.14
C VAL A 15 -5.95 27.92 27.31
N LEU A 16 -5.57 28.62 28.37
CA LEU A 16 -6.49 28.90 29.48
C LEU A 16 -7.61 29.83 28.99
N PRO A 17 -8.81 29.75 29.59
CA PRO A 17 -9.93 30.61 29.21
C PRO A 17 -9.55 32.08 29.41
N VAL A 18 -9.65 32.89 28.35
CA VAL A 18 -9.40 34.32 28.43
C VAL A 18 -10.77 35.01 28.34
N GLU A 19 -11.31 35.45 29.47
CA GLU A 19 -12.56 36.21 29.48
C GLU A 19 -12.28 37.67 29.12
N GLY A 20 -12.89 38.13 28.02
CA GLY A 20 -12.94 39.56 27.67
C GLY A 20 -11.68 40.17 27.03
N GLN A 21 -10.59 39.42 26.81
CA GLN A 21 -9.39 39.94 26.11
C GLN A 21 -9.18 39.29 24.73
N GLN A 22 -8.62 40.07 23.81
CA GLN A 22 -8.28 39.63 22.46
C GLN A 22 -7.05 38.70 22.52
N ALA A 23 -7.23 37.43 22.14
CA ALA A 23 -6.15 36.45 22.12
C ALA A 23 -5.30 36.57 20.85
N PHE A 24 -4.01 36.24 20.97
CA PHE A 24 -3.05 36.29 19.86
C PHE A 24 -2.40 34.93 19.63
N CYS A 25 -2.10 34.64 18.37
CA CYS A 25 -1.41 33.42 17.98
C CYS A 25 0.03 33.42 18.53
N GLY A 26 0.41 32.40 19.29
CA GLY A 26 1.76 32.24 19.82
C GLY A 26 2.87 32.06 18.77
N ARG A 27 2.50 31.87 17.49
CA ARG A 27 3.45 31.71 16.38
C ARG A 27 3.60 32.95 15.50
N CYS A 28 2.50 33.64 15.20
CA CYS A 28 2.52 34.76 14.24
C CYS A 28 1.96 36.07 14.80
N ALA A 29 1.63 36.11 16.10
CA ALA A 29 1.12 37.27 16.83
C ALA A 29 -0.14 37.92 16.23
N LYS A 30 -0.83 37.25 15.29
CA LYS A 30 -2.11 37.71 14.75
C LYS A 30 -3.26 37.39 15.70
N PRO A 31 -4.33 38.20 15.72
CA PRO A 31 -5.49 37.94 16.58
C PRO A 31 -6.14 36.60 16.23
N VAL A 32 -6.55 35.86 17.24
CA VAL A 32 -7.19 34.55 17.13
C VAL A 32 -8.46 34.49 17.97
N THR A 33 -9.45 33.77 17.47
CA THR A 33 -10.66 33.45 18.23
C THR A 33 -10.44 32.16 18.99
N VAL A 34 -10.69 32.20 20.30
CA VAL A 34 -10.55 31.05 21.21
C VAL A 34 -11.93 30.47 21.46
N TYR A 35 -12.04 29.14 21.43
CA TYR A 35 -13.27 28.40 21.64
C TYR A 35 -13.09 27.38 22.77
N GLY A 36 -14.19 26.99 23.44
CA GLY A 36 -14.14 25.84 24.34
C GLY A 36 -13.75 24.58 23.56
N THR A 37 -12.82 23.78 24.09
CA THR A 37 -12.26 22.63 23.36
C THR A 37 -13.35 21.66 22.88
N VAL A 38 -14.30 21.30 23.75
CA VAL A 38 -15.40 20.39 23.40
C VAL A 38 -16.25 20.96 22.27
N PHE A 39 -16.69 22.21 22.39
CA PHE A 39 -17.47 22.89 21.36
C PHE A 39 -16.73 22.95 20.02
N PHE A 40 -15.43 23.26 20.04
CA PHE A 40 -14.62 23.33 18.83
C PHE A 40 -14.51 21.96 18.14
N VAL A 41 -14.28 20.89 18.91
CA VAL A 41 -14.19 19.51 18.40
C VAL A 41 -15.54 19.05 17.85
N GLU A 42 -16.64 19.29 18.55
CA GLU A 42 -17.99 18.96 18.05
C GLU A 42 -18.28 19.63 16.70
N LYS A 43 -17.94 20.92 16.55
CA LYS A 43 -18.11 21.62 15.26
C LYS A 43 -17.17 21.10 14.18
N LEU A 44 -15.97 20.69 14.53
CA LEU A 44 -15.03 20.07 13.59
C LEU A 44 -15.58 18.73 13.09
N LEU A 45 -16.08 17.88 14.01
CA LEU A 45 -16.69 16.59 13.68
C LEU A 45 -17.95 16.76 12.81
N GLN A 46 -18.79 17.76 13.10
CA GLN A 46 -19.95 18.10 12.27
C GLN A 46 -19.53 18.47 10.84
N ARG A 47 -18.53 19.35 10.68
CA ARG A 47 -18.03 19.73 9.35
C ARG A 47 -17.37 18.56 8.62
N TYR A 48 -16.63 17.72 9.34
CA TYR A 48 -16.02 16.52 8.77
C TYR A 48 -17.07 15.54 8.26
N ALA A 49 -18.13 15.29 9.03
CA ALA A 49 -19.23 14.42 8.61
C ALA A 49 -19.99 14.97 7.38
N LEU A 50 -20.19 16.29 7.31
CA LEU A 50 -20.79 16.94 6.14
C LEU A 50 -19.89 16.80 4.89
N ALA A 51 -18.58 17.03 5.02
CA ALA A 51 -17.64 16.86 3.92
C ALA A 51 -17.60 15.41 3.42
N LEU A 52 -17.65 14.42 4.32
CA LEU A 52 -17.72 13.00 3.93
C LEU A 52 -19.01 12.68 3.16
N ARG A 53 -20.15 13.25 3.56
CA ARG A 53 -21.42 13.08 2.82
C ARG A 53 -21.36 13.74 1.45
N GLU A 54 -20.77 14.92 1.35
CA GLU A 54 -20.60 15.63 0.09
C GLU A 54 -19.68 14.87 -0.86
N ILE A 55 -18.55 14.34 -0.36
CA ILE A 55 -17.67 13.46 -1.14
C ILE A 55 -18.43 12.22 -1.62
N LYS A 56 -19.24 11.60 -0.76
CA LYS A 56 -20.06 10.45 -1.15
C LYS A 56 -21.10 10.82 -2.23
N ALA A 57 -21.77 11.96 -2.09
CA ALA A 57 -22.73 12.44 -3.07
C ALA A 57 -22.07 12.77 -4.42
N LEU A 58 -20.89 13.38 -4.41
CA LEU A 58 -20.11 13.66 -5.62
C LEU A 58 -19.60 12.39 -6.30
N LYS A 59 -19.22 11.36 -5.52
CA LYS A 59 -18.86 10.04 -6.06
C LYS A 59 -20.05 9.38 -6.76
N VAL A 60 -21.24 9.41 -6.14
CA VAL A 60 -22.48 8.88 -6.74
C VAL A 60 -22.89 9.67 -7.98
N ALA A 61 -22.82 11.01 -7.96
CA ALA A 61 -23.11 11.82 -9.14
C ALA A 61 -22.12 11.58 -10.29
N GLN A 62 -20.85 11.29 -9.99
CA GLN A 62 -19.85 10.88 -10.99
C GLN A 62 -20.07 9.47 -11.54
N GLU A 63 -20.64 8.57 -10.74
CA GLU A 63 -21.09 7.25 -11.19
C GLU A 63 -22.31 7.38 -12.12
N GLU A 64 -23.30 8.23 -11.79
CA GLU A 64 -24.49 8.50 -12.62
C GLU A 64 -24.16 9.24 -13.94
N GLU A 65 -23.24 10.22 -13.94
CA GLU A 65 -22.76 10.86 -15.16
C GLU A 65 -21.95 9.90 -16.06
N GLY A 66 -21.33 8.87 -15.46
CA GLY A 66 -20.65 7.79 -16.18
C GLY A 66 -21.60 6.76 -16.80
N GLU A 67 -22.82 6.59 -16.27
CA GLU A 67 -23.81 5.64 -16.80
C GLU A 67 -24.57 6.17 -18.03
N VAL A 68 -24.73 7.50 -18.17
CA VAL A 68 -25.45 8.08 -19.33
C VAL A 68 -24.68 7.96 -20.65
N GLU A 69 -23.34 7.87 -20.63
CA GLU A 69 -22.53 7.69 -21.85
C GLU A 69 -22.35 6.22 -22.28
N VAL A 70 -22.76 5.23 -21.48
CA VAL A 70 -22.52 3.80 -21.75
C VAL A 70 -23.79 3.04 -22.19
N SER A 71 -24.96 3.69 -22.18
CA SER A 71 -26.26 3.00 -22.37
C SER A 71 -26.58 2.50 -23.80
N ALA A 72 -25.65 2.57 -24.76
CA ALA A 72 -25.88 2.06 -26.12
C ALA A 72 -25.29 0.68 -26.42
N ALA A 73 -24.49 0.07 -25.54
CA ALA A 73 -23.89 -1.23 -25.84
C ALA A 73 -23.52 -2.06 -24.60
N ALA A 74 -24.50 -2.72 -23.97
CA ALA A 74 -24.27 -4.00 -23.27
C ALA A 74 -25.61 -4.62 -22.82
N ALA A 75 -26.29 -5.31 -23.73
CA ALA A 75 -27.12 -6.44 -23.32
C ALA A 75 -26.20 -7.65 -23.09
N SER A 76 -26.43 -8.35 -21.97
CA SER A 76 -25.81 -9.61 -21.54
C SER A 76 -24.40 -9.56 -20.96
N ALA A 77 -24.34 -9.52 -19.63
CA ALA A 77 -23.67 -10.56 -18.84
C ALA A 77 -24.03 -10.35 -17.35
N LYS A 78 -24.83 -11.25 -16.78
CA LYS A 78 -24.86 -11.45 -15.33
C LYS A 78 -23.56 -12.16 -14.96
N GLY A 79 -22.59 -11.43 -14.42
CA GLY A 79 -21.41 -11.97 -13.78
C GLY A 79 -21.50 -11.70 -12.29
N ASP A 80 -21.37 -12.76 -11.49
CA ASP A 80 -21.28 -12.72 -10.04
C ASP A 80 -20.25 -11.68 -9.59
N ALA A 81 -20.69 -10.68 -8.81
CA ALA A 81 -19.78 -9.86 -8.05
C ALA A 81 -19.17 -10.73 -6.94
N PRO A 82 -17.84 -10.78 -6.78
CA PRO A 82 -17.23 -11.49 -5.66
C PRO A 82 -17.70 -10.85 -4.35
N VAL A 83 -18.13 -11.70 -3.41
CA VAL A 83 -18.50 -11.32 -2.05
C VAL A 83 -17.32 -10.56 -1.45
N ALA A 84 -17.51 -9.28 -1.13
CA ALA A 84 -16.48 -8.48 -0.46
C ALA A 84 -16.07 -9.18 0.83
N LEU A 85 -14.80 -9.58 0.91
CA LEU A 85 -14.19 -10.08 2.14
C LEU A 85 -14.20 -8.95 3.16
N ASP A 86 -14.72 -9.23 4.36
CA ASP A 86 -14.63 -8.29 5.48
C ASP A 86 -13.18 -8.29 6.01
N ASN A 87 -12.36 -7.40 5.44
CA ASN A 87 -10.95 -7.24 5.78
C ASN A 87 -10.74 -6.49 7.11
N ALA A 88 -11.80 -6.04 7.78
CA ALA A 88 -11.73 -5.30 9.03
C ALA A 88 -11.07 -6.09 10.18
N PHE A 89 -11.02 -7.43 10.07
CA PHE A 89 -10.33 -8.28 11.04
C PHE A 89 -8.80 -8.28 10.90
N LEU A 90 -8.25 -7.90 9.74
CA LEU A 90 -6.81 -7.97 9.47
C LEU A 90 -5.94 -7.14 10.43
N PRO A 91 -6.23 -5.85 10.70
CA PRO A 91 -5.40 -5.01 11.57
C PRO A 91 -5.68 -5.20 13.07
N THR A 92 -5.98 -6.43 13.51
CA THR A 92 -6.29 -6.73 14.92
C THR A 92 -5.19 -7.53 15.61
N GLN A 93 -5.08 -7.42 16.93
CA GLN A 93 -4.14 -8.21 17.71
C GLN A 93 -4.48 -9.71 17.63
N GLU A 94 -5.76 -10.04 17.60
CA GLU A 94 -6.28 -11.41 17.49
C GLU A 94 -5.80 -12.08 16.21
N GLN A 95 -5.83 -11.36 15.08
CA GLN A 95 -5.34 -11.85 13.81
C GLN A 95 -3.83 -12.12 13.85
N HIS A 96 -3.05 -11.33 14.58
CA HIS A 96 -1.58 -11.46 14.67
C HIS A 96 -1.11 -12.46 15.75
N ALA A 97 -1.99 -12.86 16.68
CA ALA A 97 -1.63 -13.73 17.79
C ALA A 97 -1.03 -15.10 17.40
N PRO A 98 -1.50 -15.78 16.33
CA PRO A 98 -0.87 -17.02 15.86
C PRO A 98 0.57 -16.81 15.39
N LEU A 99 0.84 -15.74 14.62
CA LEU A 99 2.20 -15.36 14.22
C LEU A 99 3.08 -15.06 15.43
N GLN A 100 2.58 -14.29 16.39
CA GLN A 100 3.31 -14.00 17.64
C GLN A 100 3.74 -15.29 18.36
N SER A 101 2.82 -16.25 18.45
CA SER A 101 3.05 -17.55 19.10
C SER A 101 4.08 -18.40 18.35
N TRP A 102 3.99 -18.42 17.01
CA TRP A 102 4.91 -19.16 16.16
C TRP A 102 6.36 -18.67 16.26
N PHE A 103 6.57 -17.35 16.29
CA PHE A 103 7.89 -16.75 16.48
C PHE A 103 8.41 -16.95 17.90
N HIS A 104 7.55 -16.78 18.90
CA HIS A 104 7.91 -16.98 20.30
C HIS A 104 8.39 -18.42 20.57
N ALA A 105 7.71 -19.43 20.00
CA ALA A 105 8.12 -20.83 20.08
C ALA A 105 9.53 -21.12 19.52
N ARG A 106 10.08 -20.20 18.71
CA ARG A 106 11.43 -20.28 18.12
C ARG A 106 12.42 -19.32 18.79
N ASN A 107 12.08 -18.74 19.94
CA ASN A 107 12.87 -17.73 20.64
C ASN A 107 13.14 -16.48 19.77
N ILE A 108 12.20 -16.13 18.90
CA ILE A 108 12.25 -14.92 18.08
C ILE A 108 11.19 -13.95 18.61
N LEU A 109 11.62 -12.74 18.99
CA LEU A 109 10.70 -11.68 19.39
C LEU A 109 10.20 -10.97 18.13
N ALA A 110 8.93 -11.20 17.77
CA ALA A 110 8.27 -10.47 16.70
C ALA A 110 7.55 -9.22 17.24
N LYS A 111 7.64 -8.11 16.49
CA LYS A 111 6.90 -6.88 16.72
C LYS A 111 6.12 -6.53 15.47
N PHE A 112 4.83 -6.31 15.64
CA PHE A 112 3.88 -6.04 14.57
C PHE A 112 3.36 -4.61 14.64
N ALA A 113 3.22 -3.98 13.47
CA ALA A 113 2.39 -2.80 13.30
C ALA A 113 1.11 -3.26 12.61
N TYR A 114 0.04 -3.48 13.38
CA TYR A 114 -1.16 -4.16 12.89
C TYR A 114 -1.80 -3.46 11.68
N ASP A 115 -1.75 -2.13 11.63
CA ASP A 115 -2.27 -1.33 10.51
C ASP A 115 -1.55 -1.59 9.17
N ASN A 116 -0.38 -2.22 9.18
CA ASN A 116 0.36 -2.52 7.95
C ASN A 116 -0.34 -3.53 7.03
N VAL A 117 -1.35 -4.24 7.52
CA VAL A 117 -2.22 -5.15 6.75
C VAL A 117 -3.65 -4.64 6.62
N ASN A 118 -3.89 -3.34 6.86
CA ASN A 118 -5.18 -2.72 6.56
C ASN A 118 -5.35 -2.59 5.03
N MET A 119 -6.24 -3.39 4.46
CA MET A 119 -6.52 -3.50 3.01
C MET A 119 -7.78 -2.73 2.59
N ASP A 120 -8.23 -1.74 3.37
CA ASP A 120 -9.39 -0.90 3.04
C ASP A 120 -8.97 0.44 2.41
N GLY A 121 -7.75 0.52 1.86
CA GLY A 121 -7.08 1.76 1.49
C GLY A 121 -6.89 1.94 -0.01
N TYR A 122 -6.15 3.00 -0.38
CA TYR A 122 -5.75 3.24 -1.76
C TYR A 122 -4.40 2.57 -2.11
N PHE A 123 -3.64 2.11 -1.11
CA PHE A 123 -2.34 1.49 -1.33
C PHE A 123 -2.46 0.05 -1.83
N ASP A 124 -3.37 -0.74 -1.26
CA ASP A 124 -3.64 -2.10 -1.71
C ASP A 124 -4.23 -2.12 -3.13
N GLU A 125 -5.22 -1.27 -3.42
CA GLU A 125 -5.78 -1.15 -4.77
C GLU A 125 -4.70 -0.74 -5.79
N ALA A 126 -3.88 0.27 -5.47
CA ALA A 126 -2.79 0.69 -6.34
C ALA A 126 -1.73 -0.40 -6.50
N ALA A 127 -1.41 -1.15 -5.45
CA ALA A 127 -0.46 -2.26 -5.51
C ALA A 127 -0.96 -3.40 -6.41
N ARG A 128 -2.25 -3.75 -6.30
CA ARG A 128 -2.90 -4.72 -7.18
C ARG A 128 -2.84 -4.27 -8.64
N GLN A 129 -3.23 -3.02 -8.91
CA GLN A 129 -3.14 -2.42 -10.24
C GLN A 129 -1.71 -2.40 -10.81
N ILE A 130 -0.71 -2.12 -9.96
CA ILE A 130 0.70 -2.21 -10.35
C ILE A 130 1.06 -3.66 -10.68
N GLY A 131 0.65 -4.62 -9.84
CA GLY A 131 0.92 -6.04 -10.04
C GLY A 131 0.39 -6.58 -11.37
N GLU A 132 -0.87 -6.29 -11.67
CA GLU A 132 -1.57 -6.70 -12.90
C GLU A 132 -0.98 -6.09 -14.18
N HIS A 133 -0.34 -4.92 -14.07
CA HIS A 133 0.15 -4.15 -15.21
C HIS A 133 1.65 -3.82 -15.12
N TYR A 134 2.42 -4.62 -14.37
CA TYR A 134 3.79 -4.26 -14.03
C TYR A 134 4.69 -4.04 -15.25
N GLU A 135 4.59 -4.90 -16.27
CA GLU A 135 5.41 -4.77 -17.50
C GLU A 135 5.18 -3.42 -18.21
N LEU A 136 3.94 -2.95 -18.23
CA LEU A 136 3.58 -1.66 -18.80
C LEU A 136 4.02 -0.49 -17.90
N LEU A 137 4.00 -0.70 -16.58
CA LEU A 137 4.24 0.35 -15.58
C LEU A 137 5.70 0.45 -15.14
N ALA A 138 6.57 -0.52 -15.47
CA ALA A 138 7.93 -0.59 -14.97
C ALA A 138 8.73 0.69 -15.23
N ASP A 139 8.67 1.25 -16.46
CA ASP A 139 9.33 2.51 -16.78
C ASP A 139 8.74 3.69 -15.98
N VAL A 140 7.41 3.76 -15.89
CA VAL A 140 6.72 4.82 -15.13
C VAL A 140 7.13 4.80 -13.66
N LEU A 141 7.14 3.63 -13.03
CA LEU A 141 7.57 3.44 -11.65
C LEU A 141 9.05 3.78 -11.46
N GLY A 142 9.91 3.37 -12.40
CA GLY A 142 11.33 3.72 -12.41
C GLY A 142 11.55 5.24 -12.43
N ARG A 143 10.78 5.96 -13.25
CA ARG A 143 10.83 7.42 -13.37
C ARG A 143 10.26 8.14 -12.16
N ILE A 144 9.20 7.62 -11.54
CA ILE A 144 8.67 8.11 -10.26
C ILE A 144 9.74 7.95 -9.17
N GLY A 145 10.31 6.76 -9.03
CA GLY A 145 11.36 6.46 -8.04
C GLY A 145 12.61 7.32 -8.23
N TRP A 146 13.05 7.51 -9.48
CA TRP A 146 14.15 8.42 -9.81
C TRP A 146 13.84 9.87 -9.40
N SER A 147 12.63 10.35 -9.70
CA SER A 147 12.19 11.70 -9.36
C SER A 147 12.18 11.91 -7.84
N TYR A 148 11.69 10.94 -7.06
CA TYR A 148 11.76 11.00 -5.59
C TYR A 148 13.19 10.97 -5.04
N ARG A 149 14.13 10.23 -5.67
CA ARG A 149 15.54 10.21 -5.25
C ARG A 149 16.25 11.54 -5.55
N LYS A 150 15.85 12.23 -6.61
CA LYS A 150 16.40 13.54 -7.02
C LYS A 150 15.60 14.73 -6.48
N SER A 151 14.61 14.48 -5.61
CA SER A 151 13.76 15.52 -5.03
C SER A 151 13.02 16.38 -6.07
N HIS A 152 12.69 15.79 -7.22
CA HIS A 152 11.81 16.42 -8.20
C HIS A 152 10.34 16.24 -7.78
N SER A 153 9.55 17.30 -7.95
CA SER A 153 8.14 17.33 -7.54
C SER A 153 7.16 16.98 -8.67
N GLY A 154 7.64 16.69 -9.87
CA GLY A 154 6.80 16.43 -11.02
C GLY A 154 7.44 15.50 -12.04
N LEU A 155 6.58 14.88 -12.85
CA LEU A 155 6.94 13.90 -13.86
C LEU A 155 6.03 14.09 -15.10
N ASN A 156 6.63 14.07 -16.29
CA ASN A 156 5.90 14.15 -17.56
C ASN A 156 6.01 12.81 -18.30
N ILE A 157 4.91 12.12 -18.54
CA ILE A 157 4.88 10.85 -19.28
C ILE A 157 4.42 11.14 -20.70
N GLU A 158 5.28 10.87 -21.68
CA GLU A 158 4.96 10.97 -23.11
C GLU A 158 4.14 9.75 -23.55
N LEU A 159 2.86 9.95 -23.86
CA LEU A 159 1.96 8.88 -24.27
C LEU A 159 1.93 8.70 -25.80
N ALA A 160 2.44 9.67 -26.56
CA ALA A 160 2.47 9.63 -28.02
C ALA A 160 3.28 8.45 -28.60
N ARG A 161 4.25 7.92 -27.84
CA ARG A 161 5.12 6.81 -28.26
C ARG A 161 4.58 5.43 -27.91
N LEU A 162 3.48 5.36 -27.16
CA LEU A 162 2.89 4.11 -26.69
C LEU A 162 1.75 3.67 -27.60
N ALA A 163 1.43 2.38 -27.58
CA ALA A 163 0.21 1.88 -28.20
C ALA A 163 -1.01 2.55 -27.56
N GLN A 164 -2.08 2.75 -28.33
CA GLN A 164 -3.28 3.45 -27.85
C GLN A 164 -3.89 2.81 -26.61
N LYS A 165 -3.90 1.46 -26.55
CA LYS A 165 -4.37 0.69 -25.39
C LYS A 165 -3.52 0.96 -24.14
N ASP A 166 -2.21 1.01 -24.31
CA ASP A 166 -1.24 1.21 -23.22
C ASP A 166 -1.31 2.64 -22.68
N ALA A 167 -1.39 3.62 -23.58
CA ALA A 167 -1.60 5.02 -23.21
C ALA A 167 -2.91 5.20 -22.43
N ALA A 168 -4.00 4.56 -22.85
CA ALA A 168 -5.28 4.60 -22.16
C ALA A 168 -5.19 3.96 -20.76
N THR A 169 -4.53 2.80 -20.64
CA THR A 169 -4.32 2.10 -19.36
C THR A 169 -3.51 2.97 -18.39
N ILE A 170 -2.35 3.49 -18.81
CA ILE A 170 -1.52 4.37 -17.94
C ILE A 170 -2.29 5.61 -17.50
N THR A 171 -3.02 6.25 -18.42
CA THR A 171 -3.82 7.44 -18.13
C THR A 171 -4.89 7.15 -17.07
N ARG A 172 -5.63 6.04 -17.22
CA ARG A 172 -6.65 5.59 -16.26
C ARG A 172 -6.03 5.31 -14.88
N LEU A 173 -4.97 4.51 -14.83
CA LEU A 173 -4.33 4.13 -13.57
C LEU A 173 -3.76 5.34 -12.82
N CYS A 174 -3.06 6.24 -13.53
CA CYS A 174 -2.53 7.45 -12.90
C CYS A 174 -3.65 8.39 -12.41
N ARG A 175 -4.81 8.41 -13.08
CA ARG A 175 -5.98 9.16 -12.63
C ARG A 175 -6.57 8.55 -11.35
N ASN A 176 -6.66 7.22 -11.28
CA ASN A 176 -7.11 6.50 -10.10
C ASN A 176 -6.17 6.77 -8.91
N TRP A 177 -4.85 6.67 -9.10
CA TRP A 177 -3.87 6.96 -8.07
C TRP A 177 -3.94 8.42 -7.60
N TYR A 178 -4.21 9.37 -8.49
CA TYR A 178 -4.50 10.75 -8.09
C TYR A 178 -5.77 10.85 -7.24
N GLY A 179 -6.85 10.16 -7.59
CA GLY A 179 -8.06 10.08 -6.77
C GLY A 179 -7.81 9.51 -5.35
N GLY A 180 -6.86 8.57 -5.24
CA GLY A 180 -6.36 8.03 -3.97
C GLY A 180 -5.27 8.85 -3.28
N ALA A 181 -5.02 10.09 -3.72
CA ALA A 181 -4.02 11.01 -3.17
C ALA A 181 -2.55 10.53 -3.23
N LEU A 182 -2.24 9.49 -4.03
CA LEU A 182 -0.88 9.03 -4.33
C LEU A 182 -0.10 10.03 -5.19
N PHE A 183 -0.81 10.88 -5.93
CA PHE A 183 -0.26 12.04 -6.63
C PHE A 183 -0.85 13.34 -6.09
N ALA A 184 -0.03 14.40 -6.07
CA ALA A 184 -0.47 15.74 -5.69
C ALA A 184 -1.18 16.48 -6.84
N LYS A 185 -0.85 16.16 -8.09
CA LYS A 185 -1.46 16.76 -9.29
C LYS A 185 -1.57 15.74 -10.41
N TYR A 186 -2.61 15.89 -11.23
CA TYR A 186 -2.82 15.13 -12.44
C TYR A 186 -3.33 16.07 -13.54
N PHE A 187 -2.67 16.07 -14.69
CA PHE A 187 -3.12 16.82 -15.86
C PHE A 187 -2.79 16.09 -17.16
N TYR A 188 -3.81 15.75 -17.94
CA TYR A 188 -3.63 15.14 -19.26
C TYR A 188 -3.75 16.20 -20.36
N GLN A 189 -2.66 16.42 -21.10
CA GLN A 189 -2.58 17.37 -22.19
C GLN A 189 -2.88 16.65 -23.52
N LYS A 190 -4.14 16.75 -23.99
CA LYS A 190 -4.63 16.02 -25.18
C LYS A 190 -3.83 16.29 -26.46
N ASN A 191 -3.48 17.55 -26.73
CA ASN A 191 -2.82 17.95 -27.99
C ASN A 191 -1.42 17.33 -28.13
N GLU A 192 -0.66 17.30 -27.03
CA GLU A 192 0.71 16.77 -27.01
C GLU A 192 0.76 15.29 -26.60
N LYS A 193 -0.38 14.73 -26.18
CA LYS A 193 -0.47 13.39 -25.55
C LYS A 193 0.56 13.23 -24.42
N ILE A 194 0.63 14.22 -23.53
CA ILE A 194 1.51 14.21 -22.36
C ILE A 194 0.67 14.15 -21.10
N LEU A 195 1.02 13.23 -20.21
CA LEU A 195 0.48 13.16 -18.86
C LEU A 195 1.45 13.84 -17.89
N ARG A 196 1.03 14.93 -17.26
CA ARG A 196 1.81 15.68 -16.28
C ARG A 196 1.33 15.32 -14.88
N LEU A 197 2.23 14.76 -14.08
CA LEU A 197 1.98 14.34 -12.72
C LEU A 197 2.75 15.22 -11.74
N GLY A 198 2.09 15.61 -10.64
CA GLY A 198 2.75 16.16 -9.46
C GLY A 198 2.92 15.05 -8.43
N LEU A 199 4.16 14.80 -8.01
CA LEU A 199 4.44 13.76 -7.03
C LEU A 199 4.01 14.20 -5.63
N GLN A 200 3.47 13.26 -4.85
CA GLN A 200 3.02 13.50 -3.48
C GLN A 200 4.24 13.54 -2.54
N PRO A 201 4.55 14.67 -1.87
CA PRO A 201 5.71 14.75 -0.98
C PRO A 201 5.54 13.95 0.32
N ALA A 202 4.31 13.61 0.71
CA ALA A 202 4.04 12.87 1.94
C ALA A 202 4.78 11.52 1.95
N GLN A 203 5.43 11.22 3.08
CA GLN A 203 6.29 10.03 3.24
C GLN A 203 5.59 8.72 2.85
N PRO A 204 4.30 8.46 3.18
CA PRO A 204 3.64 7.21 2.80
C PRO A 204 3.58 6.98 1.29
N ALA A 205 3.18 7.99 0.50
CA ALA A 205 3.13 7.88 -0.96
C ALA A 205 4.52 7.71 -1.57
N ARG A 206 5.53 8.40 -1.02
CA ARG A 206 6.93 8.25 -1.45
C ARG A 206 7.43 6.83 -1.19
N GLN A 207 7.23 6.30 0.02
CA GLN A 207 7.65 4.94 0.39
C GLN A 207 6.95 3.88 -0.46
N PHE A 208 5.66 4.06 -0.71
CA PHE A 208 4.87 3.20 -1.59
C PHE A 208 5.53 3.04 -2.96
N PHE A 209 5.72 4.13 -3.70
CA PHE A 209 6.33 4.07 -5.03
C PHE A 209 7.82 3.72 -5.01
N MET A 210 8.51 3.92 -3.88
CA MET A 210 9.93 3.55 -3.73
C MET A 210 10.18 2.08 -3.41
N GLY A 211 9.12 1.29 -3.20
CA GLY A 211 9.27 -0.16 -3.09
C GLY A 211 8.13 -0.87 -2.35
N ALA A 212 7.49 -0.18 -1.40
CA ALA A 212 6.49 -0.82 -0.53
C ALA A 212 5.24 -1.28 -1.29
N TRP A 213 5.00 -0.80 -2.51
CA TRP A 213 3.94 -1.34 -3.38
C TRP A 213 4.07 -2.85 -3.59
N LEU A 214 5.28 -3.39 -3.64
CA LEU A 214 5.50 -4.82 -3.86
C LEU A 214 5.16 -5.64 -2.60
N GLU A 215 5.39 -5.08 -1.41
CA GLU A 215 4.99 -5.70 -0.15
C GLU A 215 3.46 -5.73 -0.01
N TRP A 216 2.78 -4.64 -0.39
CA TRP A 216 1.32 -4.59 -0.47
C TRP A 216 0.77 -5.62 -1.43
N PHE A 217 1.36 -5.74 -2.63
CA PHE A 217 1.01 -6.77 -3.60
C PHE A 217 1.25 -8.19 -3.05
N ALA A 218 2.33 -8.40 -2.31
CA ALA A 218 2.62 -9.71 -1.71
C ALA A 218 1.60 -10.11 -0.63
N ILE A 219 1.14 -9.18 0.21
CA ILE A 219 0.05 -9.43 1.17
C ILE A 219 -1.26 -9.74 0.46
N ASP A 220 -1.60 -8.96 -0.58
CA ASP A 220 -2.78 -9.21 -1.41
C ASP A 220 -2.76 -10.63 -1.99
N ALA A 221 -1.62 -11.04 -2.57
CA ALA A 221 -1.43 -12.38 -3.10
C ALA A 221 -1.55 -13.49 -2.03
N LEU A 222 -1.07 -13.25 -0.80
CA LEU A 222 -1.22 -14.20 0.31
C LEU A 222 -2.68 -14.33 0.74
N LEU A 223 -3.42 -13.21 0.82
CA LEU A 223 -4.83 -13.18 1.19
C LEU A 223 -5.69 -13.89 0.13
N ASP A 224 -5.45 -13.62 -1.15
CA ASP A 224 -6.18 -14.24 -2.25
C ASP A 224 -6.00 -15.76 -2.28
N VAL A 225 -4.77 -16.25 -2.03
CA VAL A 225 -4.46 -17.68 -2.13
C VAL A 225 -4.83 -18.45 -0.86
N PHE A 226 -4.54 -17.88 0.33
CA PHE A 226 -4.68 -18.61 1.60
C PHE A 226 -5.79 -18.07 2.50
N GLY A 227 -6.06 -16.76 2.47
CA GLY A 227 -7.00 -16.10 3.38
C GLY A 227 -8.46 -16.49 3.17
N GLN A 228 -8.82 -17.02 2.00
CA GLN A 228 -10.19 -17.44 1.69
C GLN A 228 -10.54 -18.83 2.24
N ASN A 229 -9.55 -19.65 2.61
CA ASN A 229 -9.81 -21.01 3.08
C ASN A 229 -10.21 -21.03 4.56
N ARG A 230 -11.52 -20.93 4.83
CA ARG A 230 -12.07 -20.94 6.20
C ARG A 230 -11.83 -22.22 7.00
N GLN A 231 -11.38 -23.31 6.38
CA GLN A 231 -11.06 -24.54 7.09
C GLN A 231 -9.64 -24.54 7.70
N GLN A 232 -8.83 -23.56 7.35
CA GLN A 232 -7.44 -23.47 7.79
C GLN A 232 -7.23 -22.21 8.63
N SER A 233 -6.46 -22.34 9.71
CA SER A 233 -6.03 -21.16 10.47
C SER A 233 -5.13 -20.28 9.59
N PHE A 234 -5.41 -18.99 9.59
CA PHE A 234 -4.69 -17.99 8.81
C PHE A 234 -4.36 -16.77 9.66
N SER A 235 -3.13 -16.28 9.54
CA SER A 235 -2.62 -15.05 10.14
C SER A 235 -1.59 -14.45 9.19
N CYS A 236 -1.53 -13.14 9.04
CA CYS A 236 -0.61 -12.46 8.14
C CYS A 236 -0.17 -11.10 8.68
N ALA A 237 1.03 -10.66 8.29
CA ALA A 237 1.58 -9.38 8.70
C ALA A 237 2.57 -8.85 7.66
N ARG A 238 2.75 -7.53 7.63
CA ARG A 238 3.70 -6.83 6.73
C ARG A 238 4.66 -5.96 7.52
N GLY A 239 5.94 -5.95 7.15
CA GLY A 239 7.00 -5.20 7.83
C GLY A 239 7.21 -5.70 9.27
N VAL A 240 7.30 -7.02 9.45
CA VAL A 240 7.44 -7.64 10.77
C VAL A 240 8.87 -7.47 11.25
N LYS A 241 9.05 -6.81 12.39
CA LYS A 241 10.37 -6.68 13.01
C LYS A 241 10.64 -7.89 13.88
N VAL A 242 11.66 -8.67 13.53
CA VAL A 242 12.08 -9.86 14.27
C VAL A 242 13.42 -9.60 14.96
N VAL A 243 13.45 -9.83 16.28
CA VAL A 243 14.67 -9.73 17.09
C VAL A 243 15.07 -11.14 17.53
N PHE A 244 16.28 -11.53 17.16
CA PHE A 244 16.85 -12.83 17.49
C PHE A 244 17.52 -12.81 18.89
N PRO A 245 17.85 -13.98 19.48
CA PRO A 245 18.50 -14.04 20.80
C PRO A 245 19.83 -13.29 20.90
N ASN A 246 20.51 -13.09 19.76
CA ASN A 246 21.75 -12.31 19.67
C ASN A 246 21.50 -10.80 19.46
N GLU A 247 20.29 -10.32 19.75
CA GLU A 247 19.84 -8.93 19.60
C GLU A 247 19.82 -8.38 18.17
N ASP A 248 20.18 -9.20 17.18
CA ASP A 248 20.12 -8.82 15.79
C ASP A 248 18.66 -8.59 15.36
N LEU A 249 18.42 -7.43 14.78
CA LEU A 249 17.13 -6.99 14.28
C LEU A 249 17.08 -7.18 12.77
N GLN A 250 16.10 -7.95 12.32
CA GLN A 250 15.77 -8.07 10.90
C GLN A 250 14.30 -7.72 10.69
N GLU A 251 13.95 -7.43 9.44
CA GLU A 251 12.57 -7.17 9.02
C GLU A 251 12.16 -8.26 8.02
N LEU A 252 10.91 -8.70 8.11
CA LEU A 252 10.26 -9.57 7.13
C LEU A 252 9.18 -8.76 6.42
N ASP A 253 9.29 -8.70 5.10
CA ASP A 253 8.50 -7.79 4.28
C ASP A 253 7.02 -8.18 4.29
N ALA A 254 6.67 -9.41 3.94
CA ALA A 254 5.30 -9.93 4.03
C ALA A 254 5.31 -11.39 4.51
N VAL A 255 4.46 -11.73 5.48
CA VAL A 255 4.37 -13.08 6.03
C VAL A 255 2.94 -13.54 6.19
N ALA A 256 2.71 -14.86 6.06
CA ALA A 256 1.47 -15.52 6.43
C ALA A 256 1.74 -16.86 7.13
N LEU A 257 1.08 -17.10 8.26
CA LEU A 257 1.01 -18.39 8.91
C LEU A 257 -0.26 -19.11 8.45
N VAL A 258 -0.09 -20.26 7.82
CA VAL A 258 -1.15 -21.07 7.23
C VAL A 258 -1.11 -22.47 7.82
N GLY A 259 -2.00 -22.75 8.78
CA GLY A 259 -1.80 -23.86 9.72
C GLY A 259 -0.56 -23.61 10.59
N GLU A 260 0.43 -24.50 10.51
CA GLU A 260 1.72 -24.39 11.22
C GLU A 260 2.86 -23.86 10.34
N ARG A 261 2.59 -23.65 9.05
CA ARG A 261 3.62 -23.28 8.05
C ARG A 261 3.66 -21.77 7.90
N LEU A 262 4.83 -21.18 8.15
CA LEU A 262 5.09 -19.77 7.93
C LEU A 262 5.61 -19.58 6.50
N VAL A 263 4.82 -18.90 5.67
CA VAL A 263 5.24 -18.40 4.36
C VAL A 263 5.76 -16.98 4.53
N SER A 264 6.94 -16.69 4.00
CA SER A 264 7.56 -15.36 4.03
C SER A 264 7.94 -14.95 2.61
N ILE A 265 7.64 -13.70 2.26
CA ILE A 265 7.92 -13.11 0.95
C ILE A 265 8.75 -11.86 1.17
N GLU A 266 10.01 -11.91 0.73
CA GLU A 266 10.94 -10.79 0.69
C GLU A 266 10.82 -10.07 -0.65
N CYS A 267 10.55 -8.77 -0.62
CA CYS A 267 10.15 -7.97 -1.77
C CYS A 267 11.32 -7.10 -2.26
N LYS A 268 11.73 -7.27 -3.52
CA LYS A 268 12.82 -6.50 -4.14
C LYS A 268 12.35 -5.77 -5.38
N THR A 269 12.46 -4.46 -5.37
CA THR A 269 12.12 -3.58 -6.52
C THR A 269 13.35 -3.00 -7.21
N GLY A 270 14.55 -3.30 -6.72
CA GLY A 270 15.83 -2.86 -7.25
C GLY A 270 16.90 -3.95 -7.10
N GLU A 271 18.16 -3.60 -7.41
CA GLU A 271 19.27 -4.57 -7.41
C GLU A 271 19.51 -5.18 -6.01
N PHE A 272 19.34 -6.50 -5.90
CA PHE A 272 19.35 -7.22 -4.62
C PHE A 272 20.43 -8.31 -4.53
N ARG A 273 21.22 -8.57 -5.57
CA ARG A 273 22.13 -9.74 -5.61
C ARG A 273 23.13 -9.76 -4.45
N HIS A 274 23.57 -8.59 -3.99
CA HIS A 274 24.44 -8.45 -2.84
C HIS A 274 23.79 -8.86 -1.50
N GLU A 275 22.46 -8.96 -1.45
CA GLU A 275 21.69 -9.36 -0.26
C GLU A 275 21.39 -10.86 -0.22
N ILE A 276 21.64 -11.62 -1.29
CA ILE A 276 21.24 -13.04 -1.38
C ILE A 276 21.81 -13.85 -0.21
N ASP A 277 23.09 -13.66 0.12
CA ASP A 277 23.72 -14.34 1.27
C ASP A 277 23.09 -13.95 2.60
N LYS A 278 22.69 -12.67 2.74
CA LYS A 278 21.98 -12.19 3.93
C LYS A 278 20.61 -12.87 4.05
N LEU A 279 19.86 -12.94 2.95
CA LEU A 279 18.53 -13.56 2.91
C LEU A 279 18.61 -15.07 3.15
N SER A 280 19.60 -15.76 2.59
CA SER A 280 19.83 -17.18 2.86
C SER A 280 20.14 -17.44 4.35
N ARG A 281 20.93 -16.58 4.99
CA ARG A 281 21.17 -16.66 6.43
C ARG A 281 19.91 -16.38 7.24
N LEU A 282 19.10 -15.41 6.82
CA LEU A 282 17.84 -15.07 7.49
C LEU A 282 16.86 -16.25 7.44
N GLN A 283 16.63 -16.83 6.25
CA GLN A 283 15.83 -18.04 6.07
C GLN A 283 16.24 -19.15 7.04
N LYS A 284 17.55 -19.50 7.06
CA LYS A 284 18.08 -20.57 7.92
C LYS A 284 17.90 -20.26 9.41
N ARG A 285 18.06 -19.00 9.81
CA ARG A 285 17.88 -18.56 11.21
C ARG A 285 16.44 -18.58 11.67
N ILE A 286 15.49 -18.29 10.79
CA ILE A 286 14.06 -18.44 11.09
C ILE A 286 13.65 -19.91 11.12
N GLY A 287 14.40 -20.77 10.42
CA GLY A 287 14.14 -22.21 10.36
C GLY A 287 13.05 -22.57 9.35
N GLN A 288 12.95 -21.82 8.24
CA GLN A 288 11.99 -22.09 7.17
C GLN A 288 12.59 -22.95 6.04
N PRO A 289 11.80 -23.88 5.47
CA PRO A 289 12.12 -24.52 4.20
C PRO A 289 12.28 -23.50 3.07
N ALA A 290 13.11 -23.81 2.07
CA ALA A 290 13.37 -22.90 0.95
C ALA A 290 12.10 -22.60 0.14
N GLU A 291 11.13 -23.50 0.14
CA GLU A 291 9.85 -23.35 -0.56
C GLU A 291 8.89 -22.38 0.15
N GLN A 292 9.14 -22.08 1.43
CA GLN A 292 8.31 -21.21 2.25
C GLN A 292 8.92 -19.81 2.42
N PHE A 293 10.21 -19.64 2.09
CA PHE A 293 10.90 -18.35 2.08
C PHE A 293 11.15 -17.90 0.63
N ILE A 294 10.30 -16.99 0.16
CA ILE A 294 10.20 -16.57 -1.24
C ILE A 294 10.85 -15.20 -1.39
N ILE A 295 11.67 -15.02 -2.42
CA ILE A 295 12.19 -13.71 -2.83
C ILE A 295 11.43 -13.28 -4.08
N CYS A 296 10.50 -12.34 -3.93
CA CYS A 296 9.78 -11.75 -5.04
C CYS A 296 10.54 -10.51 -5.54
N ALA A 297 11.15 -10.61 -6.72
CA ALA A 297 11.91 -9.53 -7.31
C ALA A 297 11.26 -9.02 -8.60
N ALA A 298 10.84 -7.76 -8.60
CA ALA A 298 10.00 -7.21 -9.66
C ALA A 298 10.70 -7.14 -11.02
N GLN A 299 12.01 -6.90 -11.05
CA GLN A 299 12.79 -6.75 -12.28
C GLN A 299 13.21 -8.08 -12.92
N LEU A 300 12.97 -9.23 -12.27
CA LEU A 300 13.32 -10.51 -12.86
C LEU A 300 12.30 -10.94 -13.90
N ASP A 301 12.77 -11.52 -15.00
CA ASP A 301 11.93 -12.38 -15.82
C ASP A 301 11.83 -13.80 -15.21
N ALA A 302 10.93 -14.62 -15.76
CA ALA A 302 10.69 -15.96 -15.25
C ALA A 302 11.91 -16.89 -15.37
N ALA A 303 12.72 -16.74 -16.43
CA ALA A 303 13.90 -17.57 -16.65
C ALA A 303 15.03 -17.19 -15.67
N GLN A 304 15.20 -15.90 -15.39
CA GLN A 304 16.12 -15.37 -14.39
C GLN A 304 15.73 -15.83 -12.98
N ALA A 305 14.45 -15.73 -12.62
CA ALA A 305 13.95 -16.20 -11.33
C ALA A 305 14.19 -17.71 -11.17
N GLN A 306 13.92 -18.51 -12.19
CA GLN A 306 14.20 -19.95 -12.17
C GLN A 306 15.70 -20.24 -12.05
N GLY A 307 16.54 -19.54 -12.81
CA GLY A 307 17.99 -19.70 -12.78
C GLY A 307 18.60 -19.38 -11.41
N LEU A 308 18.16 -18.28 -10.78
CA LEU A 308 18.58 -17.92 -9.42
C LEU A 308 18.09 -18.96 -8.40
N SER A 309 16.86 -19.45 -8.56
CA SER A 309 16.32 -20.48 -7.66
C SER A 309 17.18 -21.75 -7.68
N SER A 310 17.52 -22.23 -8.88
CA SER A 310 18.38 -23.40 -9.05
C SER A 310 19.82 -23.16 -8.56
N MET A 311 20.36 -21.96 -8.77
CA MET A 311 21.74 -21.62 -8.39
C MET A 311 21.92 -21.54 -6.87
N TYR A 312 20.98 -20.93 -6.15
CA TYR A 312 21.12 -20.65 -4.72
C TYR A 312 20.36 -21.64 -3.82
N GLY A 313 19.55 -22.53 -4.38
CA GLY A 313 18.69 -23.42 -3.59
C GLY A 313 17.66 -22.65 -2.76
N MET A 314 17.22 -21.49 -3.28
CA MET A 314 16.21 -20.62 -2.69
C MET A 314 15.03 -20.50 -3.66
N THR A 315 13.91 -19.92 -3.22
CA THR A 315 12.79 -19.63 -4.12
C THR A 315 12.84 -18.18 -4.57
N PHE A 316 12.99 -17.94 -5.87
CA PHE A 316 12.81 -16.63 -6.49
C PHE A 316 11.56 -16.62 -7.36
N THR A 317 10.80 -15.55 -7.27
CA THR A 317 9.67 -15.24 -8.15
C THR A 317 9.78 -13.81 -8.65
N ASN A 318 8.88 -13.44 -9.55
CA ASN A 318 8.60 -12.07 -9.93
C ASN A 318 7.11 -11.78 -9.74
N VAL A 319 6.66 -10.59 -10.14
CA VAL A 319 5.27 -10.16 -10.00
C VAL A 319 4.30 -11.15 -10.66
N GLN A 320 4.64 -11.68 -11.83
CA GLN A 320 3.77 -12.59 -12.60
C GLN A 320 3.77 -14.03 -12.06
N THR A 321 4.89 -14.49 -11.52
CA THR A 321 5.07 -15.89 -11.09
C THR A 321 4.78 -16.12 -9.61
N LEU A 322 4.63 -15.05 -8.81
CA LEU A 322 4.32 -15.15 -7.37
C LEU A 322 3.01 -15.90 -7.11
N VAL A 323 1.89 -15.41 -7.64
CA VAL A 323 0.57 -16.03 -7.38
C VAL A 323 0.52 -17.50 -7.86
N PRO A 324 0.95 -17.87 -9.08
CA PRO A 324 1.04 -19.26 -9.49
C PRO A 324 1.92 -20.13 -8.57
N TYR A 325 2.99 -19.56 -8.01
CA TYR A 325 3.83 -20.27 -7.04
C TYR A 325 3.08 -20.54 -5.73
N LEU A 326 2.44 -19.53 -5.16
CA LEU A 326 1.66 -19.66 -3.93
C LEU A 326 0.52 -20.66 -4.08
N GLN A 327 -0.17 -20.67 -5.22
CA GLN A 327 -1.22 -21.65 -5.54
C GLN A 327 -0.69 -23.10 -5.52
N ARG A 328 0.48 -23.34 -6.10
CA ARG A 328 1.13 -24.66 -6.04
C ARG A 328 1.53 -25.04 -4.60
N LEU A 329 2.01 -24.08 -3.82
CA LEU A 329 2.33 -24.29 -2.41
C LEU A 329 1.08 -24.62 -1.58
N ALA A 330 -0.07 -24.06 -1.95
CA ALA A 330 -1.36 -24.33 -1.34
C ALA A 330 -1.90 -25.74 -1.65
N GLN A 331 -1.61 -26.28 -2.83
CA GLN A 331 -2.05 -27.62 -3.26
C GLN A 331 -1.26 -28.77 -2.63
N ARG A 332 -0.04 -28.49 -2.13
CA ARG A 332 0.82 -29.48 -1.45
C ARG A 332 0.42 -29.71 0.02
N GLN A 333 -0.81 -29.36 0.36
CA GLN A 333 -1.38 -29.43 1.72
C GLN A 333 -2.13 -30.72 1.96
#